data_AF-A0A285TFH2-F1
#
_entry.id   AF-A0A285TFH2-F1
#
_cell.length_a   1.000
_cell.length_b   1.000
_cell.length_c   1.000
_cell.angle_alpha   90.00
_cell.angle_beta   90.00
_cell.angle_gamma   90.00
#
_symmetry.space_group_name_H-M   'P 1'
#
loop_
_entity.id
_entity.type
_entity.pdbx_description
1 polymer ?
#
loop_
_entity_poly.entity_id
_entity_poly.type
_entity_poly.pdbx_seq_one_letter_code
_entity_poly.pdbx_strand_id
1 'polypeptide(L)' 'MAENVVKIRPALTALKIGESITFPISKLKSVRTQASELGAIYNRQYKTQTNRENMSITVKRID' A
#
# COMPACT_ATOMS: atom_id res chain seq x y z
N MET A 1 -24.22 -4.98 0.34
CA MET A 1 -23.24 -4.82 -0.75
C MET A 1 -21.89 -5.28 -0.22
N ALA A 2 -21.37 -6.40 -0.70
CA ALA A 2 -20.13 -6.98 -0.19
C ALA A 2 -18.95 -6.10 -0.64
N GLU A 3 -18.55 -5.16 0.22
CA GLU A 3 -17.25 -4.54 0.11
C GLU A 3 -16.22 -5.66 0.27
N ASN A 4 -15.72 -6.20 -0.83
CA ASN A 4 -14.48 -6.96 -0.84
C ASN A 4 -13.36 -5.98 -0.47
N VAL A 5 -13.29 -5.66 0.82
CA VAL A 5 -12.25 -4.84 1.43
C VAL A 5 -10.97 -5.65 1.28
N VAL A 6 -10.26 -5.46 0.17
CA VAL A 6 -8.89 -5.93 0.02
C VAL A 6 -8.15 -5.48 1.28
N LYS A 7 -7.78 -6.45 2.11
CA LYS A 7 -7.12 -6.20 3.38
C LYS A 7 -5.73 -5.66 3.03
N ILE A 8 -5.46 -4.41 3.43
CA ILE A 8 -4.26 -3.67 3.05
C ILE A 8 -2.99 -4.41 3.52
N ARG A 9 -2.98 -4.93 4.76
CA ARG A 9 -1.84 -5.66 5.33
C ARG A 9 -1.38 -6.84 4.46
N PRO A 10 -2.20 -7.88 4.21
CA PRO A 10 -1.75 -9.03 3.42
C PRO A 10 -1.36 -8.63 2.00
N ALA A 11 -2.02 -7.63 1.41
CA ALA A 11 -1.68 -7.13 0.08
C ALA A 11 -0.29 -6.44 0.06
N LEU A 12 0.05 -5.65 1.09
CA LEU A 12 1.38 -5.05 1.23
C LEU A 12 2.47 -6.09 1.56
N THR A 13 2.15 -7.08 2.39
CA THR A 13 3.11 -8.15 2.75
C THR A 13 3.43 -9.06 1.57
N ALA A 14 2.44 -9.32 0.71
CA ALA A 14 2.58 -10.12 -0.50
C ALA A 14 3.36 -9.42 -1.62
N LEU A 15 3.53 -8.09 -1.57
CA LEU A 15 4.32 -7.35 -2.55
C LEU A 15 5.76 -7.86 -2.60
N LYS A 16 6.18 -8.25 -3.81
CA LYS A 16 7.58 -8.55 -4.11
C LYS A 16 8.35 -7.27 -4.44
N ILE A 17 9.67 -7.36 -4.41
CA ILE A 17 10.56 -6.25 -4.77
C ILE A 17 10.27 -5.85 -6.22
N GLY A 18 10.06 -4.54 -6.45
CA GLY A 18 9.69 -3.99 -7.76
C GLY A 18 8.20 -4.00 -8.07
N GLU A 19 7.38 -4.72 -7.30
CA GLU A 19 5.95 -4.78 -7.48
C GLU A 19 5.25 -3.55 -6.88
N SER A 20 4.12 -3.17 -7.47
CA SER A 20 3.32 -2.06 -7.01
C SER A 20 1.84 -2.43 -6.96
N ILE A 21 1.16 -1.93 -5.94
CA ILE A 21 -0.29 -2.08 -5.76
C ILE A 21 -0.93 -0.72 -5.64
N THR A 22 -2.13 -0.57 -6.19
CA THR A 22 -2.91 0.66 -6.11
C THR A 22 -4.13 0.47 -5.23
N PHE A 23 -4.36 1.42 -4.34
CA PHE A 23 -5.51 1.48 -3.46
C PHE A 23 -6.29 2.78 -3.70
N PRO A 24 -7.59 2.82 -3.36
CA PRO A 24 -8.35 4.07 -3.38
C PRO A 24 -7.83 5.06 -2.34
N ILE A 25 -7.90 6.36 -2.65
CA ILE A 25 -7.41 7.44 -1.77
C ILE A 25 -8.13 7.48 -0.41
N SER A 26 -9.35 6.96 -0.31
CA SER A 26 -10.08 6.81 0.96
C SER A 26 -9.31 6.00 1.99
N LYS A 27 -8.39 5.13 1.55
CA LYS A 27 -7.53 4.29 2.40
C LYS A 27 -6.11 4.86 2.56
N LEU A 28 -5.83 6.07 2.08
CA LEU A 28 -4.49 6.68 2.08
C LEU A 28 -3.82 6.67 3.46
N LYS A 29 -4.55 7.05 4.51
CA LYS A 29 -4.03 7.05 5.89
C LYS A 29 -3.59 5.65 6.31
N SER A 30 -4.47 4.67 6.15
CA SER A 30 -4.20 3.27 6.51
C SER A 30 -3.07 2.65 5.69
N VAL A 31 -3.03 2.91 4.38
CA VAL A 31 -2.00 2.41 3.48
C VAL A 31 -0.62 2.93 3.89
N ARG A 32 -0.50 4.23 4.17
CA ARG A 32 0.77 4.84 4.59
C ARG A 32 1.24 4.29 5.93
N THR A 33 0.38 4.26 6.94
CA THR A 33 0.73 3.74 8.27
C THR A 33 1.16 2.28 8.21
N GLN A 34 0.41 1.43 7.49
CA GLN A 34 0.74 0.00 7.39
C GLN A 34 2.01 -0.25 6.57
N ALA A 35 2.25 0.50 5.51
CA ALA A 35 3.50 0.39 4.74
C ALA A 35 4.71 0.77 5.60
N SER A 36 4.61 1.84 6.40
CA SER A 36 5.68 2.23 7.34
C SER A 36 5.90 1.18 8.44
N GLU A 37 4.83 0.67 9.04
CA GLU A 37 4.90 -0.36 10.09
C GLU A 37 5.51 -1.66 9.55
N LEU A 38 5.03 -2.16 8.40
CA LEU A 38 5.60 -3.34 7.75
C LEU A 38 7.03 -3.10 7.29
N GLY A 39 7.37 -1.89 6.87
CA GLY A 39 8.74 -1.51 6.52
C GLY A 39 9.68 -1.62 7.71
N ALA A 40 9.27 -1.11 8.88
CA ALA A 40 10.04 -1.21 10.11
C ALA A 40 10.14 -2.66 10.65
N ILE A 41 9.04 -3.42 10.63
CA ILE A 41 9.02 -4.80 11.15
C ILE A 41 9.86 -5.75 10.29
N TYR A 42 9.74 -5.66 8.96
CA TYR A 42 10.37 -6.59 8.02
C TYR A 42 11.66 -6.03 7.39
N ASN A 43 12.13 -4.87 7.84
CA ASN A 43 13.26 -4.13 7.25
C ASN A 43 13.11 -3.94 5.72
N ARG A 44 11.91 -3.55 5.28
CA ARG A 44 11.54 -3.35 3.87
C ARG A 44 11.36 -1.87 3.57
N GLN A 45 11.60 -1.48 2.32
CA GLN A 45 11.32 -0.12 1.86
C GLN A 45 10.11 -0.08 0.93
N TYR A 46 9.12 0.72 1.30
CA TYR A 46 7.95 1.00 0.47
C TYR A 46 7.93 2.47 0.06
N LYS A 47 7.64 2.73 -1.21
CA LYS A 47 7.42 4.06 -1.76
C LYS A 47 5.97 4.23 -2.14
N THR A 48 5.33 5.24 -1.59
CA THR A 48 3.94 5.57 -1.88
C THR A 48 3.85 6.77 -2.80
N GLN A 49 3.10 6.66 -3.90
CA GLN A 49 2.78 7.73 -4.82
C GLN A 49 1.27 7.98 -4.81
N THR A 50 0.86 9.23 -4.60
CA THR A 50 -0.56 9.59 -4.60
C THR A 50 -0.91 10.22 -5.93
N ASN A 51 -1.93 9.69 -6.60
CA ASN A 51 -2.53 10.27 -7.78
C ASN A 51 -3.84 10.96 -7.40
N ARG A 52 -3.86 12.29 -7.47
CA ARG A 52 -5.02 13.11 -7.08
C ARG A 52 -6.13 13.10 -8.14
N GLU A 53 -5.78 12.97 -9.42
CA GLU A 53 -6.76 12.93 -10.51
C GLU A 53 -7.56 11.63 -10.47
N ASN A 54 -6.88 10.52 -10.30
CA ASN A 54 -7.51 9.19 -10.22
C ASN A 54 -7.96 8.82 -8.80
N MET A 55 -7.86 9.75 -7.84
CA MET A 55 -8.19 9.51 -6.43
C MET A 55 -7.64 8.17 -5.91
N SER A 56 -6.36 7.91 -6.16
CA SER A 56 -5.71 6.65 -5.83
C SER A 56 -4.32 6.83 -5.23
N ILE A 57 -3.86 5.82 -4.50
CA ILE A 57 -2.52 5.76 -3.93
C ILE A 57 -1.86 4.45 -4.35
N THR A 58 -0.73 4.55 -5.02
CA THR A 58 0.09 3.42 -5.42
C THR A 58 1.21 3.24 -4.42
N VAL A 59 1.42 2.02 -3.96
CA VAL A 59 2.55 1.63 -3.12
C VAL A 59 3.41 0.67 -3.89
N LYS A 60 4.70 0.99 -4.01
CA LYS A 60 5.72 0.15 -4.63
C LYS A 60 6.71 -0.30 -3.58
N ARG A 61 7.04 -1.60 -3.55
CA ARG A 61 8.15 -2.09 -2.74
C ARG A 61 9.46 -1.88 -3.49
N ILE A 62 10.40 -1.19 -2.86
CA ILE A 62 11.75 -0.92 -3.37
C ILE A 62 12.72 -1.98 -2.87
N ASP A 63 12.55 -2.45 -1.63
CA ASP A 63 13.45 -3.38 -0.94
C ASP A 63 12.65 -4.30 -0.01
#